data_AF-A0A504JIW3-F1
#
_entry.id   AF-A0A504JIW3-F1
#
_cell.length_a   1.000
_cell.length_b   1.000
_cell.length_c   1.000
_cell.angle_alpha   90.00
_cell.angle_beta   90.00
_cell.angle_gamma   90.00
#
_symmetry.space_group_name_H-M   'P 1'
#
loop_
_entity.id
_entity.type
_entity.pdbx_description
1 polymer ?
#
loop_
_entity_poly.entity_id
_entity_poly.type
_entity_poly.pdbx_seq_one_letter_code
_entity_poly.pdbx_strand_id
1 'polypeptide(L)'
;MFILICRISYSQVEINGYVKSSITQLRPISDVYIQELKSSKSNLKNTLMVDSTGFFQIKNLELNRSYIIEISAFGYKNQKWNNKDYFNA
;
A
#
# COMPACT_ATOMS: atom_id res chain seq x y z
N MET A 1 41.38 -0.11 -20.32
CA MET A 1 40.87 -1.31 -19.62
C MET A 1 39.71 -0.87 -18.75
N PHE A 2 38.51 -1.42 -18.99
CA PHE A 2 37.33 -1.11 -18.19
C PHE A 2 37.02 -2.30 -17.28
N ILE A 3 36.77 -2.03 -16.01
CA ILE A 3 36.39 -3.05 -15.01
C ILE A 3 34.95 -2.75 -14.60
N LEU A 4 34.06 -3.70 -14.86
CA LEU A 4 32.66 -3.65 -14.43
C LEU A 4 32.53 -4.38 -13.10
N ILE A 5 32.19 -3.65 -12.04
CA ILE A 5 31.88 -4.22 -10.72
C ILE A 5 30.41 -3.96 -10.46
N CYS A 6 29.60 -5.02 -10.43
CA CYS A 6 28.17 -4.95 -10.13
C CYS A 6 27.82 -5.81 -8.92
N ARG A 7 26.87 -5.34 -8.11
CA ARG A 7 26.25 -6.11 -7.02
C ARG A 7 24.74 -5.97 -7.12
N ILE A 8 24.03 -7.08 -6.95
CA ILE A 8 22.58 -7.07 -6.84
C ILE A 8 22.22 -6.74 -5.38
N SER A 9 21.42 -5.70 -5.15
CA SER A 9 20.83 -5.40 -3.85
C SER A 9 19.33 -5.64 -3.90
N TYR A 10 18.81 -6.44 -2.96
CA TYR A 10 17.38 -6.70 -2.80
C TYR A 10 16.92 -6.05 -1.50
N SER A 11 16.52 -4.79 -1.56
CA SER A 11 15.78 -4.18 -0.45
C SER A 11 14.46 -3.63 -0.96
N GLN A 12 13.48 -4.51 -1.06
CA GLN A 12 12.11 -4.13 -1.36
C GLN A 12 11.35 -3.99 -0.04
N VAL A 13 10.64 -2.89 0.11
CA VAL A 13 9.61 -2.76 1.14
C VAL A 13 8.27 -3.16 0.53
N GLU A 14 7.42 -3.77 1.32
CA GLU A 14 6.04 -4.04 0.97
C GLU A 14 5.11 -3.60 2.10
N ILE A 15 3.89 -3.21 1.73
CA ILE A 15 2.80 -2.96 2.67
C ILE A 15 1.74 -4.01 2.43
N ASN A 16 1.48 -4.81 3.47
CA ASN A 16 0.44 -5.82 3.50
C ASN A 16 -0.65 -5.37 4.46
N GLY A 17 -1.92 -5.59 4.11
CA GLY A 17 -3.02 -5.22 4.99
C GLY A 17 -4.31 -5.94 4.67
N TYR A 18 -5.28 -5.75 5.57
CA TYR A 18 -6.62 -6.29 5.44
C TYR A 18 -7.65 -5.17 5.63
N VAL A 19 -8.66 -5.17 4.78
CA VAL A 19 -9.86 -4.34 4.91
C VAL A 19 -11.00 -5.22 5.38
N LYS A 20 -11.70 -4.77 6.42
CA LYS A 20 -12.88 -5.45 6.97
C LYS A 20 -14.09 -4.53 6.90
N SER A 21 -15.26 -5.11 6.71
CA SER A 21 -16.51 -4.36 6.85
C SER A 21 -16.72 -3.99 8.32
N SER A 22 -16.97 -2.72 8.61
CA SER A 22 -17.35 -2.29 9.96
C SER A 22 -18.70 -2.87 10.42
N ILE A 23 -19.55 -3.28 9.48
CA ILE A 23 -20.89 -3.83 9.75
C ILE A 23 -20.79 -5.30 10.16
N THR A 24 -20.06 -6.11 9.40
CA THR A 24 -20.00 -7.57 9.61
C THR A 24 -18.72 -8.03 10.31
N GLN A 25 -17.70 -7.16 10.42
CA GLN A 25 -16.35 -7.50 10.91
C GLN A 25 -15.63 -8.60 10.11
N LEU A 26 -16.15 -8.94 8.93
CA LEU A 26 -15.60 -9.92 7.99
C LEU A 26 -15.03 -9.21 6.76
N ARG A 27 -14.95 -9.92 5.62
CA ARG A 27 -14.49 -9.38 4.33
C ARG A 27 -15.32 -8.16 3.87
N PRO A 28 -14.77 -7.30 3.00
CA PRO A 28 -15.51 -6.18 2.42
C PRO A 28 -16.77 -6.65 1.70
N ILE A 29 -17.82 -5.83 1.75
CA ILE A 29 -19.13 -6.12 1.12
C ILE A 29 -19.20 -5.46 -0.28
N SER A 30 -18.19 -4.70 -0.65
CA SER A 30 -18.08 -4.02 -1.94
C SER A 30 -16.62 -3.95 -2.39
N ASP A 31 -16.42 -3.63 -3.66
CA ASP A 31 -15.11 -3.40 -4.24
C ASP A 31 -14.39 -2.28 -3.49
N VAL A 32 -13.19 -2.60 -2.99
CA VAL A 32 -12.35 -1.65 -2.28
C VAL A 32 -11.15 -1.31 -3.14
N TYR A 33 -10.93 0.00 -3.32
CA TYR A 33 -9.83 0.56 -4.08
C TYR A 33 -8.83 1.20 -3.13
N ILE A 34 -7.56 0.88 -3.34
CA ILE A 34 -6.44 1.36 -2.56
C ILE A 34 -5.56 2.21 -3.47
N GLN A 35 -5.35 3.47 -3.08
CA GLN A 35 -4.51 4.41 -3.81
C GLN A 35 -3.31 4.84 -2.97
N GLU A 36 -2.12 4.75 -3.54
CA GLU A 36 -0.90 5.35 -2.99
C GLU A 36 -0.86 6.84 -3.36
N LEU A 37 -0.81 7.73 -2.35
CA LEU A 37 -0.92 9.19 -2.55
C LEU A 37 0.43 9.93 -2.57
N LYS A 38 1.49 9.36 -1.98
CA LYS A 38 2.82 10.00 -1.98
C LYS A 38 3.94 8.96 -2.00
N SER A 39 4.53 8.78 -3.18
CA SER A 39 5.94 8.43 -3.33
C SER A 39 6.58 9.51 -4.19
N SER A 40 7.66 10.14 -3.71
CA SER A 40 8.30 11.28 -4.37
C SER A 40 8.88 10.97 -5.77
N LYS A 41 8.83 9.71 -6.21
CA LYS A 41 9.25 9.26 -7.54
C LYS A 41 8.15 8.57 -8.34
N SER A 42 6.99 8.30 -7.75
CA SER A 42 5.99 7.46 -8.40
C SER A 42 4.86 8.31 -8.98
N ASN A 43 4.91 8.50 -10.29
CA ASN A 43 3.71 8.80 -11.10
C ASN A 43 2.81 7.56 -11.26
N LEU A 44 3.16 6.39 -10.68
CA LEU A 44 2.20 5.30 -10.56
C LEU A 44 1.27 5.60 -9.38
N LYS A 45 0.11 6.18 -9.71
CA LYS A 45 -1.11 5.91 -8.95
C LYS A 45 -1.46 4.44 -9.13
N ASN A 46 -0.80 3.56 -8.37
CA ASN A 46 -1.22 2.17 -8.28
C ASN A 46 -2.55 2.17 -7.55
N THR A 47 -3.63 2.03 -8.33
CA THR A 47 -4.94 1.70 -7.79
C THR A 47 -5.01 0.19 -7.74
N LEU A 48 -4.97 -0.35 -6.54
CA LEU A 48 -5.11 -1.80 -6.32
C LEU A 48 -6.52 -2.10 -5.84
N MET A 49 -7.06 -3.19 -6.35
CA MET A 49 -8.30 -3.76 -5.86
C MET A 49 -7.97 -4.74 -4.73
N VAL A 50 -8.72 -4.66 -3.63
CA VAL A 50 -8.63 -5.63 -2.55
C VAL A 50 -9.22 -6.95 -3.03
N ASP A 51 -8.61 -8.07 -2.65
CA ASP A 51 -9.12 -9.37 -3.04
C ASP A 51 -10.44 -9.74 -2.32
N SER A 52 -11.03 -10.87 -2.72
CA SER A 52 -12.29 -11.36 -2.14
C SER A 52 -12.24 -11.68 -0.64
N THR A 53 -11.04 -11.79 -0.04
CA THR A 53 -10.84 -12.02 1.40
C THR A 53 -10.68 -10.72 2.19
N GLY A 54 -10.50 -9.59 1.49
CA GLY A 54 -10.18 -8.32 2.11
C GLY A 54 -8.67 -8.03 2.16
N PHE A 55 -7.82 -8.87 1.58
CA PHE A 55 -6.37 -8.70 1.60
C PHE A 55 -5.87 -7.80 0.46
N PHE A 56 -4.82 -7.03 0.76
CA PHE A 56 -4.09 -6.26 -0.25
C PHE A 56 -2.59 -6.25 0.02
N GLN A 57 -1.82 -6.06 -1.06
CA GLN A 57 -0.36 -5.99 -1.02
C GLN A 57 0.16 -4.95 -2.00
N ILE A 58 0.95 -3.99 -1.51
CA ILE A 58 1.69 -3.03 -2.32
C ILE A 58 3.17 -3.42 -2.26
N LYS A 59 3.77 -3.75 -3.41
CA LYS A 59 5.18 -4.19 -3.54
C LYS A 59 6.05 -3.09 -4.12
N ASN A 60 7.36 -3.35 -4.15
CA ASN A 60 8.38 -2.50 -4.78
C ASN A 60 8.44 -1.08 -4.20
N LEU A 61 8.16 -0.96 -2.89
CA LEU A 61 8.26 0.30 -2.19
C LEU A 61 9.72 0.59 -1.84
N GLU A 62 10.11 1.86 -1.94
CA GLU A 62 11.40 2.36 -1.50
C GLU A 62 11.52 2.28 0.04
N LEU A 63 12.70 1.86 0.53
CA LEU A 63 13.07 1.96 1.93
C LEU A 63 13.07 3.41 2.42
N ASN A 64 12.81 3.58 3.72
CA ASN A 64 12.92 4.88 4.43
C ASN A 64 12.06 6.00 3.83
N ARG A 65 10.98 5.65 3.12
CA ARG A 65 9.98 6.59 2.62
C ARG A 65 8.72 6.56 3.48
N SER A 66 8.03 7.70 3.50
CA SER A 66 6.67 7.77 4.02
C SER A 66 5.67 7.46 2.93
N TYR A 67 4.68 6.63 3.25
CA TYR A 67 3.58 6.26 2.39
C TYR A 67 2.28 6.70 3.01
N ILE A 68 1.41 7.29 2.18
CA ILE A 68 0.02 7.56 2.52
C ILE A 68 -0.84 6.71 1.61
N ILE A 69 -1.70 5.90 2.21
CA ILE A 69 -2.64 5.05 1.51
C ILE A 69 -4.04 5.59 1.73
N GLU A 70 -4.81 5.74 0.67
CA GLU A 70 -6.24 6.03 0.72
C GLU A 70 -7.04 4.79 0.34
N ILE A 71 -7.99 4.43 1.19
CA ILE A 71 -8.91 3.32 1.00
C ILE A 71 -10.28 3.93 0.69
N SER A 72 -10.88 3.47 -0.41
CA SER A 72 -12.20 3.91 -0.85
C SER A 72 -13.07 2.71 -1.24
N ALA A 73 -14.34 2.74 -0.88
CA ALA A 73 -15.31 1.71 -1.19
C ALA A 73 -16.69 2.35 -1.35
N PHE A 74 -17.48 1.88 -2.32
CA PHE A 74 -18.80 2.45 -2.57
C PHE A 74 -19.70 2.33 -1.33
N GLY A 75 -20.34 3.43 -0.93
CA GLY A 75 -21.20 3.49 0.26
C GLY A 75 -20.44 3.66 1.59
N TYR A 76 -19.11 3.76 1.57
CA TYR A 76 -18.29 3.99 2.77
C TYR A 76 -17.50 5.29 2.67
N LYS A 77 -17.21 5.89 3.83
CA LYS A 77 -16.33 7.06 3.91
C LYS A 77 -14.89 6.65 3.61
N ASN A 78 -14.19 7.43 2.77
CA ASN A 78 -12.77 7.23 2.51
C ASN A 78 -11.95 7.28 3.79
N GLN A 79 -10.93 6.43 3.87
CA GLN A 79 -9.99 6.38 5.00
C GLN A 79 -8.58 6.60 4.49
N LYS A 80 -7.76 7.27 5.31
CA LYS A 80 -6.34 7.50 5.02
C LYS A 80 -5.49 6.93 6.12
N TRP A 81 -4.39 6.31 5.72
CA TRP A 81 -3.41 5.71 6.61
C TRP A 81 -2.00 6.20 6.24
N ASN A 82 -1.17 6.46 7.24
CA ASN A 82 0.21 6.90 7.05
C ASN A 82 1.16 5.98 7.85
N ASN A 83 2.19 5.46 7.19
CA ASN A 83 3.15 4.58 7.84
C ASN A 83 3.98 5.26 8.95
N LYS A 84 4.11 6.59 8.93
CA LYS A 84 4.80 7.33 10.00
C LYS A 84 4.10 7.27 11.34
N ASP A 85 2.80 6.99 11.36
CA ASP A 85 2.02 6.92 12.60
C ASP A 85 2.42 5.69 13.43
N TYR A 86 3.07 4.69 12.83
CA TYR A 86 3.48 3.44 13.47
C TYR A 86 4.90 3.46 14.06
N PHE A 87 5.73 4.45 13.70
CA PHE A 87 7.10 4.56 14.20
C PHE A 87 7.23 5.47 15.44
N ASN A 88 6.12 6.08 15.88
CA ASN A 88 6.07 6.98 17.04
C ASN A 88 5.16 6.46 18.17
N ALA A 89 4.80 5.18 18.17
CA ALA A 89 3.98 4.52 19.18
C ALA A 89 4.82 3.64 20.12
#